data_AF-A0A931AQZ7-F1
#
_entry.id   AF-A0A931AQZ7-F1
#
_cell.length_a   1.000
_cell.length_b   1.000
_cell.length_c   1.000
_cell.angle_alpha   90.00
_cell.angle_beta   90.00
_cell.angle_gamma   90.00
#
_symmetry.space_group_name_H-M   'P 1'
#
loop_
_entity.id
_entity.type
_entity.pdbx_description
1 polymer ?
#
loop_
_entity_poly.entity_id
_entity_poly.type
_entity_poly.pdbx_seq_one_letter_code
_entity_poly.pdbx_strand_id
1 'polypeptide(L)'
;MQKRGIIWILSLIVIIGILVIPASRGVFESLTASYPYIMGFIKFAILATMGEILSLRIKNNRWKRPTGVIYRALIWGFLGIWITMVFSLFNSGVASLQTNGMLPGDPGGLSLAFQTSLFMNIIFAPTMMGFHRITDTYVDKYANGIKNIKPGEVIRDIDWEGFVTFVLLKTIPFFWIPAHTIVFMMPDVYRIIAAAFLSMALGGILAFAAAK
;
A
#
# COMPACT_ATOMS: atom_id res chain seq x y z
N MET A 1 14.10 -16.72 -19.80
CA MET A 1 13.12 -15.97 -18.95
C MET A 1 11.83 -15.76 -19.75
N GLN A 2 10.65 -15.98 -19.17
CA GLN A 2 9.38 -15.66 -19.86
C GLN A 2 9.34 -14.16 -20.19
N LYS A 3 8.94 -13.77 -21.41
CA LYS A 3 8.89 -12.36 -21.89
C LYS A 3 8.26 -11.39 -20.87
N ARG A 4 7.20 -11.83 -20.18
CA ARG A 4 6.50 -11.06 -19.14
C ARG A 4 7.35 -10.74 -17.90
N GLY A 5 8.26 -11.64 -17.53
CA GLY A 5 9.17 -11.40 -16.40
C GLY A 5 10.24 -10.36 -16.71
N ILE A 6 10.74 -10.35 -17.96
CA ILE A 6 11.67 -9.31 -18.42
C ILE A 6 10.98 -7.93 -18.34
N ILE A 7 9.74 -7.83 -18.84
CA ILE A 7 8.96 -6.58 -18.79
C ILE A 7 8.78 -6.11 -17.34
N TRP A 8 8.39 -7.01 -16.43
CA TRP A 8 8.19 -6.65 -15.02
C TRP A 8 9.48 -6.13 -14.37
N ILE A 9 10.61 -6.80 -14.59
CA ILE A 9 11.92 -6.40 -14.06
C ILE A 9 12.36 -5.06 -14.66
N LEU A 10 12.22 -4.87 -15.97
CA LEU A 10 12.55 -3.60 -16.63
C LEU A 10 11.70 -2.45 -16.08
N SER A 11 10.39 -2.66 -15.87
CA SER A 11 9.52 -1.68 -15.23
C SER A 11 10.01 -1.29 -13.84
N LEU A 12 10.42 -2.27 -13.03
CA LEU A 12 10.98 -2.00 -11.70
C LEU A 12 12.30 -1.21 -11.78
N ILE A 13 13.19 -1.58 -12.70
CA ILE A 13 14.46 -0.88 -12.93
C ILE A 13 14.20 0.58 -13.34
N VAL A 14 13.21 0.84 -14.21
CA VAL A 14 12.85 2.21 -14.61
C VAL A 14 12.35 3.02 -13.42
N ILE A 15 11.47 2.45 -12.57
CA ILE A 15 10.97 3.15 -11.38
C ILE A 15 12.11 3.47 -10.41
N ILE A 16 13.02 2.52 -10.18
CA ILE A 16 14.20 2.74 -9.34
C ILE A 16 15.11 3.80 -9.98
N GLY A 17 15.31 3.75 -11.29
CA GLY A 17 16.10 4.71 -12.05
C GLY A 17 15.59 6.15 -11.89
N ILE A 18 14.26 6.34 -11.87
CA ILE A 18 13.64 7.65 -11.59
C ILE A 18 14.11 8.22 -10.25
N LEU A 19 14.25 7.37 -9.22
CA LEU A 19 14.65 7.79 -7.87
C LEU A 19 16.16 7.92 -7.68
N VAL A 20 16.96 7.17 -8.44
CA VAL A 20 18.42 7.16 -8.28
C VAL A 20 19.10 8.25 -9.11
N ILE A 21 18.59 8.53 -10.32
CA ILE A 21 19.19 9.53 -11.22
C ILE A 21 18.80 10.94 -10.73
N PRO A 22 19.76 11.84 -10.42
CA PRO A 22 19.45 13.13 -9.79
C PRO A 22 18.47 14.01 -10.58
N ALA A 23 18.60 14.06 -11.91
CA ALA A 23 17.73 14.86 -12.76
C ALA A 23 16.28 14.37 -12.74
N SER A 24 16.05 13.06 -12.87
CA SER A 24 14.70 12.48 -12.78
C SER A 24 14.15 12.54 -11.36
N ARG A 25 15.01 12.40 -10.35
CA ARG A 25 14.61 12.50 -8.93
C ARG A 25 14.09 13.89 -8.61
N GLY A 26 14.75 14.94 -9.07
CA GLY A 26 14.28 16.33 -8.91
C GLY A 26 12.91 16.57 -9.55
N VAL A 27 12.67 16.02 -10.75
CA VAL A 27 11.34 16.06 -11.39
C VAL A 27 10.30 15.30 -10.57
N PHE A 28 10.64 14.10 -10.08
CA PHE A 28 9.76 13.30 -9.25
C PHE A 28 9.37 13.99 -7.94
N GLU A 29 10.34 14.62 -7.26
CA GLU A 29 10.12 15.40 -6.04
C GLU A 29 9.21 16.60 -6.30
N SER A 30 9.51 17.37 -7.36
CA SER A 30 8.70 18.51 -7.78
C SER A 30 7.25 18.11 -8.07
N LEU A 31 7.03 17.08 -8.89
CA LEU A 31 5.69 16.58 -9.19
C LEU A 31 4.97 16.05 -7.96
N THR A 32 5.68 15.39 -7.05
CA THR A 32 5.12 14.90 -5.79
C THR A 32 4.66 16.04 -4.89
N ALA A 33 5.44 17.12 -4.82
CA ALA A 33 5.09 18.31 -4.05
C ALA A 33 3.92 19.08 -4.69
N SER A 34 3.92 19.26 -6.01
CA SER A 34 2.87 20.02 -6.71
C SER A 34 1.54 19.28 -6.84
N TYR A 35 1.58 17.94 -6.97
CA TYR A 35 0.39 17.13 -7.23
C TYR A 35 0.35 15.88 -6.32
N PRO A 36 0.30 16.04 -4.99
CA PRO A 36 0.48 14.94 -4.05
C PRO A 36 -0.55 13.82 -4.25
N TYR A 37 -1.83 14.15 -4.43
CA TYR A 37 -2.89 13.15 -4.61
C TYR A 37 -2.80 12.40 -5.94
N ILE A 38 -2.53 13.11 -7.04
CA ILE A 38 -2.35 12.48 -8.36
C ILE A 38 -1.12 11.58 -8.34
N MET A 39 -0.02 12.03 -7.73
CA MET A 39 1.18 11.22 -7.58
C MET A 39 0.94 10.03 -6.65
N GLY A 40 0.17 10.19 -5.57
CA GLY A 40 -0.28 9.09 -4.73
C GLY A 40 -1.06 8.04 -5.52
N PHE A 41 -2.00 8.48 -6.35
CA PHE A 41 -2.75 7.61 -7.27
C PHE A 41 -1.79 6.83 -8.18
N ILE A 42 -0.91 7.52 -8.89
CA ILE A 42 0.01 6.90 -9.86
C ILE A 42 0.94 5.89 -9.18
N LYS A 43 1.54 6.28 -8.04
CA LYS A 43 2.47 5.45 -7.27
C LYS A 43 1.82 4.12 -6.87
N PHE A 44 0.64 4.17 -6.25
CA PHE A 44 -0.05 2.97 -5.80
C PHE A 44 -0.63 2.15 -6.95
N ALA A 45 -1.26 2.79 -7.94
CA ALA A 45 -1.80 2.09 -9.11
C ALA A 45 -0.75 1.22 -9.80
N ILE A 46 0.48 1.73 -9.94
CA ILE A 46 1.59 1.00 -10.56
C ILE A 46 2.20 -0.02 -9.61
N LEU A 47 2.71 0.40 -8.45
CA LEU A 47 3.53 -0.45 -7.58
C LEU A 47 2.72 -1.56 -6.90
N ALA A 48 1.49 -1.27 -6.45
CA ALA A 48 0.65 -2.30 -5.83
C ALA A 48 0.21 -3.35 -6.87
N THR A 49 -0.14 -2.92 -8.08
CA THR A 49 -0.45 -3.83 -9.20
C THR A 49 0.77 -4.69 -9.57
N MET A 50 1.97 -4.10 -9.60
CA MET A 50 3.20 -4.86 -9.79
C MET A 50 3.41 -5.89 -8.67
N GLY A 51 3.09 -5.55 -7.43
CA GLY A 51 3.14 -6.46 -6.28
C GLY A 51 2.15 -7.62 -6.36
N GLU A 52 0.94 -7.39 -6.85
CA GLU A 52 -0.02 -8.48 -7.09
C GLU A 52 0.48 -9.44 -8.18
N ILE A 53 1.03 -8.91 -9.28
CA ILE A 53 1.61 -9.73 -10.35
C ILE A 53 2.78 -10.57 -9.80
N LEU A 54 3.63 -9.97 -8.97
CA LEU A 54 4.74 -10.68 -8.30
C LEU A 54 4.23 -11.78 -7.37
N SER A 55 3.22 -11.49 -6.57
CA SER A 55 2.59 -12.47 -5.65
C SER A 55 2.02 -13.66 -6.42
N LEU A 56 1.36 -13.43 -7.55
CA LEU A 56 0.86 -14.51 -8.42
C LEU A 56 2.00 -15.31 -9.06
N ARG A 57 3.11 -14.65 -9.41
CA ARG A 57 4.29 -15.33 -9.97
C ARG A 57 4.92 -16.29 -8.95
N ILE A 58 4.99 -15.88 -7.69
CA ILE A 58 5.52 -16.72 -6.60
C ILE A 58 4.60 -17.92 -6.37
N LYS A 59 3.29 -17.69 -6.21
CA LYS A 59 2.31 -18.76 -5.94
C LYS A 59 2.17 -19.79 -7.07
N ASN A 60 2.14 -19.35 -8.32
CA ASN A 60 1.80 -20.23 -9.46
C ASN A 60 3.01 -20.70 -10.28
N ASN A 61 4.21 -20.31 -9.86
CA ASN A 61 5.44 -20.50 -10.63
C ASN A 61 5.42 -19.98 -12.09
N ARG A 62 4.47 -19.12 -12.46
CA ARG A 62 4.27 -18.59 -13.83
C ARG A 62 3.78 -17.14 -13.80
N TRP A 63 4.17 -16.33 -14.79
CA TRP A 63 3.72 -14.93 -14.89
C TRP A 63 2.28 -14.83 -15.41
N LYS A 64 1.34 -14.66 -14.47
CA LYS A 64 -0.10 -14.50 -14.75
C LYS A 64 -0.54 -13.06 -14.47
N ARG A 65 -1.54 -12.58 -15.22
CA ARG A 65 -2.21 -11.30 -14.92
C ARG A 65 -3.26 -11.54 -13.84
N PRO A 66 -3.38 -10.65 -12.84
CA PRO A 66 -4.52 -10.65 -11.92
C PRO A 66 -5.85 -10.54 -12.67
N THR A 67 -6.86 -11.18 -12.13
CA THR A 67 -8.24 -11.04 -12.58
C THR A 67 -8.68 -9.59 -12.36
N GLY A 68 -9.22 -8.93 -13.38
CA GLY A 68 -9.65 -7.54 -13.28
C GLY A 68 -8.53 -6.50 -13.06
N VAL A 69 -7.30 -6.77 -13.55
CA VAL A 69 -6.10 -5.94 -13.28
C VAL A 69 -6.28 -4.42 -13.47
N ILE A 70 -7.08 -3.99 -14.46
CA ILE A 70 -7.35 -2.55 -14.68
C ILE A 70 -8.16 -1.97 -13.52
N TYR A 71 -9.23 -2.66 -13.12
CA TYR A 71 -10.07 -2.24 -11.98
C TYR A 71 -9.27 -2.24 -10.69
N ARG A 72 -8.43 -3.26 -10.47
CA ARG A 72 -7.53 -3.33 -9.31
C ARG A 72 -6.53 -2.17 -9.29
N ALA A 73 -5.93 -1.84 -10.43
CA ALA A 73 -5.03 -0.69 -10.54
C ALA A 73 -5.74 0.64 -10.21
N LEU A 74 -6.99 0.81 -10.65
CA LEU A 74 -7.80 1.98 -10.33
C LEU A 74 -8.17 2.04 -8.83
N ILE A 75 -8.53 0.91 -8.22
CA ILE A 75 -8.78 0.80 -6.77
C ILE A 75 -7.52 1.16 -5.99
N TRP A 76 -6.37 0.60 -6.36
CA TRP A 76 -5.09 0.95 -5.73
C TRP A 76 -4.75 2.43 -5.88
N GLY A 77 -4.96 3.00 -7.06
CA GLY A 77 -4.78 4.43 -7.26
C GLY A 77 -5.71 5.26 -6.36
N PHE A 78 -7.00 4.90 -6.28
CA PHE A 78 -7.94 5.56 -5.39
C PHE A 78 -7.50 5.48 -3.92
N LEU A 79 -7.06 4.30 -3.47
CA LEU A 79 -6.48 4.12 -2.14
C LEU A 79 -5.22 4.98 -1.95
N GLY A 80 -4.38 5.12 -2.97
CA GLY A 80 -3.18 5.96 -2.95
C GLY A 80 -3.48 7.44 -2.67
N ILE A 81 -4.61 7.96 -3.15
CA ILE A 81 -5.07 9.32 -2.82
C ILE A 81 -5.34 9.45 -1.32
N TRP A 82 -6.13 8.52 -0.77
CA TRP A 82 -6.49 8.52 0.64
C TRP A 82 -5.29 8.29 1.56
N ILE A 83 -4.41 7.35 1.19
CA ILE A 83 -3.16 7.09 1.93
C ILE A 83 -2.31 8.37 1.97
N THR A 84 -2.20 9.10 0.86
CA THR A 84 -1.46 10.36 0.81
C THR A 84 -2.02 11.39 1.78
N MET A 85 -3.34 11.55 1.82
CA MET A 85 -4.02 12.46 2.75
C MET A 85 -3.80 12.03 4.21
N VAL A 86 -4.01 10.75 4.49
CA VAL A 86 -3.98 10.19 5.85
C VAL A 86 -2.58 10.24 6.45
N PHE A 87 -1.53 10.00 5.66
CA PHE A 87 -0.15 10.13 6.14
C PHE A 87 0.12 11.54 6.67
N SER A 88 -0.31 12.57 5.94
CA SER A 88 -0.17 13.97 6.38
C SER A 88 -1.03 14.26 7.60
N LEU A 89 -2.28 13.77 7.61
CA LEU A 89 -3.24 14.00 8.69
C LEU A 89 -2.75 13.42 10.01
N PHE A 90 -2.32 12.14 10.03
CA PHE A 90 -1.84 11.50 11.25
C PHE A 90 -0.50 12.08 11.72
N ASN A 91 0.43 12.36 10.80
CA ASN A 91 1.72 12.94 11.19
C ASN A 91 1.54 14.31 11.85
N SER A 92 0.72 15.18 11.26
CA SER A 92 0.44 16.51 11.80
C SER A 92 -0.40 16.43 13.09
N GLY A 93 -1.38 15.51 13.14
CA GLY A 93 -2.22 15.30 14.31
C GLY A 93 -1.43 14.82 15.52
N VAL A 94 -0.54 13.83 15.35
CA VAL A 94 0.32 13.33 16.44
C VAL A 94 1.32 14.39 16.89
N ALA A 95 1.94 15.13 15.97
CA ALA A 95 2.84 16.23 16.32
C ALA A 95 2.13 17.31 17.16
N SER A 96 0.88 17.64 16.82
CA SER A 96 0.06 18.57 17.61
C SER A 96 -0.24 18.03 19.01
N LEU A 97 -0.62 16.75 19.12
CA LEU A 97 -0.89 16.12 20.42
C LEU A 97 0.35 16.07 21.32
N GLN A 98 1.54 15.84 20.75
CA GLN A 98 2.82 15.91 21.48
C GLN A 98 3.14 17.33 21.93
N THR A 99 2.99 18.31 21.04
CA THR A 99 3.24 19.73 21.34
C THR A 99 2.35 20.24 22.48
N ASN A 100 1.10 19.77 22.54
CA ASN A 100 0.14 20.14 23.57
C ASN A 100 0.25 19.30 24.86
N GLY A 101 1.26 18.42 24.97
CA GLY A 101 1.46 17.56 26.15
C GLY A 101 0.39 16.47 26.33
N MET A 102 -0.43 16.19 25.31
CA MET A 102 -1.45 15.14 25.35
C MET A 102 -0.87 13.75 25.04
N LEU A 103 0.26 13.70 24.33
CA LEU A 103 1.03 12.49 24.08
C LEU A 103 2.47 12.70 24.57
N PRO A 104 3.14 11.63 25.05
CA PRO A 104 4.53 11.72 25.47
C PRO A 104 5.49 11.92 24.28
N GLY A 105 6.64 12.50 24.57
CA GLY A 105 7.74 12.69 23.62
C GLY A 105 7.64 13.96 22.76
N ASP A 106 8.67 14.20 21.98
CA ASP A 106 8.83 15.45 21.24
C ASP A 106 8.21 15.39 19.83
N PRO A 107 7.75 16.53 19.27
CA PRO A 107 7.13 16.64 17.94
C PRO A 107 8.12 16.46 16.77
N GLY A 108 9.04 15.50 16.88
CA GLY A 108 10.04 15.18 15.88
C GLY A 108 10.74 13.84 16.11
N GLY A 109 11.51 13.41 15.12
CA GLY A 109 12.34 12.21 15.20
C GLY A 109 11.55 10.92 15.39
N LEU A 110 12.17 9.96 16.09
CA LEU A 110 11.66 8.60 16.24
C LEU A 110 10.33 8.53 17.01
N SER A 111 10.15 9.39 18.03
CA SER A 111 8.93 9.41 18.84
C SER A 111 7.70 9.75 18.00
N LEU A 112 7.77 10.85 17.24
CA LEU A 112 6.71 11.26 16.31
C LEU A 112 6.46 10.17 15.26
N ALA A 113 7.52 9.62 14.66
CA ALA A 113 7.39 8.61 13.61
C ALA A 113 6.72 7.33 14.09
N PHE A 114 7.12 6.83 15.27
CA PHE A 114 6.55 5.63 15.88
C PHE A 114 5.09 5.85 16.25
N GLN A 115 4.75 6.95 16.93
CA GLN A 115 3.39 7.21 17.36
C GLN A 115 2.46 7.48 16.17
N THR A 116 2.92 8.22 15.16
CA THR A 116 2.20 8.40 13.89
C THR A 116 1.90 7.06 13.24
N SER A 117 2.92 6.19 13.12
CA SER A 117 2.75 4.84 12.60
C SER A 117 1.75 4.03 13.42
N LEU A 118 1.88 4.04 14.75
CA LEU A 118 1.02 3.30 15.67
C LEU A 118 -0.46 3.69 15.50
N PHE A 119 -0.78 4.98 15.63
CA PHE A 119 -2.16 5.45 15.58
C PHE A 119 -2.76 5.30 14.19
N MET A 120 -2.01 5.62 13.13
CA MET A 120 -2.49 5.44 11.76
C MET A 120 -2.80 3.97 11.47
N ASN A 121 -1.92 3.05 11.87
CA ASN A 121 -2.11 1.62 11.59
C ASN A 121 -3.19 0.98 12.49
N ILE A 122 -3.46 1.49 13.69
CA ILE A 122 -4.56 0.97 14.52
C ILE A 122 -5.92 1.53 14.08
N ILE A 123 -5.98 2.80 13.69
CA ILE A 123 -7.25 3.49 13.40
C ILE A 123 -7.63 3.36 11.92
N PHE A 124 -6.71 3.73 11.02
CA PHE A 124 -7.03 3.83 9.60
C PHE A 124 -6.82 2.52 8.83
N ALA A 125 -5.73 1.79 9.10
CA ALA A 125 -5.39 0.61 8.32
C ALA A 125 -6.50 -0.48 8.32
N PRO A 126 -7.19 -0.79 9.43
CA PRO A 126 -8.27 -1.77 9.42
C PRO A 126 -9.42 -1.35 8.49
N THR A 127 -9.84 -0.08 8.56
CA THR A 127 -10.90 0.46 7.70
C THR A 127 -10.51 0.40 6.23
N MET A 128 -9.29 0.84 5.90
CA MET A 128 -8.79 0.84 4.53
C MET A 128 -8.66 -0.58 3.97
N MET A 129 -8.07 -1.51 4.74
CA MET A 129 -7.90 -2.90 4.31
C MET A 129 -9.24 -3.64 4.20
N GLY A 130 -10.22 -3.32 5.05
CA GLY A 130 -11.59 -3.82 4.94
C GLY A 130 -12.25 -3.34 3.66
N PHE A 131 -12.18 -2.04 3.36
CA PHE A 131 -12.66 -1.48 2.10
C PHE A 131 -11.99 -2.15 0.88
N HIS A 132 -10.66 -2.28 0.92
CA HIS A 132 -9.89 -2.94 -0.14
C HIS A 132 -10.35 -4.38 -0.39
N ARG A 133 -10.57 -5.17 0.67
CA ARG A 133 -11.10 -6.55 0.56
C ARG A 133 -12.48 -6.58 -0.09
N ILE A 134 -13.37 -5.67 0.30
CA ILE A 134 -14.71 -5.56 -0.30
C ILE A 134 -14.61 -5.24 -1.79
N THR A 135 -13.80 -4.25 -2.16
CA THR A 135 -13.63 -3.88 -3.58
C THR A 135 -12.98 -4.99 -4.40
N ASP A 136 -12.01 -5.71 -3.84
CA ASP A 136 -11.34 -6.83 -4.51
C ASP A 136 -12.29 -8.01 -4.73
N THR A 137 -13.05 -8.40 -3.71
CA THR A 137 -14.03 -9.48 -3.82
C THR A 137 -15.13 -9.11 -4.84
N TYR A 138 -15.53 -7.84 -4.90
CA TYR A 138 -16.45 -7.38 -5.94
C TYR A 138 -15.84 -7.50 -7.34
N VAL A 139 -14.60 -7.04 -7.54
CA VAL A 139 -13.90 -7.12 -8.83
C VAL A 139 -13.72 -8.58 -9.26
N ASP A 140 -13.38 -9.47 -8.35
CA ASP A 140 -13.23 -10.90 -8.65
C ASP A 140 -14.55 -11.51 -9.12
N LYS A 141 -15.67 -11.21 -8.46
CA LYS A 141 -17.00 -11.67 -8.90
C LYS A 141 -17.36 -11.11 -10.28
N TYR A 142 -17.18 -9.81 -10.49
CA TYR A 142 -17.50 -9.14 -11.75
C TYR A 142 -16.68 -9.70 -12.91
N ALA A 143 -15.37 -9.85 -12.72
CA ALA A 143 -14.47 -10.35 -13.74
C ALA A 143 -14.65 -11.86 -14.04
N ASN A 144 -15.27 -12.62 -13.13
CA ASN A 144 -15.71 -14.00 -13.37
C ASN A 144 -17.11 -14.09 -14.03
N GLY A 145 -17.67 -12.97 -14.48
CA GLY A 145 -18.92 -12.93 -15.24
C GLY A 145 -20.19 -12.94 -14.40
N ILE A 146 -20.09 -12.81 -13.08
CA ILE A 146 -21.25 -12.70 -12.20
C ILE A 146 -21.89 -11.32 -12.41
N LYS A 147 -23.12 -11.31 -12.92
CA LYS A 147 -23.95 -10.11 -13.07
C LYS A 147 -24.83 -9.91 -11.84
N ASN A 148 -25.26 -8.67 -11.58
CA ASN A 148 -26.15 -8.31 -10.46
C ASN A 148 -25.58 -8.67 -9.07
N ILE A 149 -24.30 -8.36 -8.84
CA ILE A 149 -23.60 -8.62 -7.58
C ILE A 149 -24.25 -7.84 -6.43
N LYS A 150 -24.72 -8.55 -5.40
CA LYS A 150 -25.33 -7.94 -4.22
C LYS A 150 -24.26 -7.65 -3.15
N PRO A 151 -24.30 -6.49 -2.47
CA PRO A 151 -23.32 -6.16 -1.43
C PRO A 151 -23.20 -7.21 -0.32
N GLY A 152 -24.33 -7.80 0.12
CA GLY A 152 -24.32 -8.84 1.15
C GLY A 152 -23.56 -10.11 0.74
N GLU A 153 -23.56 -10.47 -0.55
CA GLU A 153 -22.80 -11.61 -1.07
C GLU A 153 -21.31 -11.32 -1.10
N VAL A 154 -20.91 -10.09 -1.42
CA VAL A 154 -19.50 -9.67 -1.37
C VAL A 154 -18.97 -9.77 0.05
N ILE A 155 -19.73 -9.24 1.01
CA ILE A 155 -19.35 -9.23 2.43
C ILE A 155 -19.23 -10.66 2.96
N ARG A 156 -20.16 -11.55 2.61
CA ARG A 156 -20.15 -12.94 3.10
C ARG A 156 -18.98 -13.76 2.56
N ASP A 157 -18.50 -13.46 1.37
CA ASP A 157 -17.40 -14.21 0.73
C ASP A 157 -16.01 -13.77 1.21
N ILE A 158 -15.92 -12.76 2.07
CA ILE A 158 -14.67 -12.33 2.68
C ILE A 158 -14.34 -13.22 3.89
N ASP A 159 -13.11 -13.70 3.93
CA ASP A 159 -12.53 -14.34 5.11
C ASP A 159 -12.25 -13.30 6.22
N TRP A 160 -13.26 -13.06 7.05
CA TRP A 160 -13.19 -12.14 8.20
C TRP A 160 -12.37 -12.70 9.36
N GLU A 161 -12.33 -14.02 9.52
CA GLU A 161 -11.50 -14.67 10.54
C GLU A 161 -10.03 -14.44 10.24
N GLY A 162 -9.58 -14.71 9.02
CA GLY A 162 -8.21 -14.42 8.58
C GLY A 162 -7.90 -12.93 8.57
N PHE A 163 -8.88 -12.07 8.26
CA PHE A 163 -8.71 -10.62 8.41
C PHE A 163 -8.35 -10.25 9.86
N VAL A 164 -9.08 -10.74 10.85
CA VAL A 164 -8.79 -10.44 12.26
C VAL A 164 -7.51 -11.13 12.73
N THR A 165 -7.44 -12.46 12.62
CA THR A 165 -6.39 -13.29 13.23
C THR A 165 -5.01 -13.10 12.58
N PHE A 166 -4.97 -12.69 11.31
CA PHE A 166 -3.73 -12.52 10.56
C PHE A 166 -3.45 -11.07 10.17
N VAL A 167 -4.42 -10.34 9.63
CA VAL A 167 -4.15 -8.96 9.19
C VAL A 167 -4.06 -8.03 10.40
N LEU A 168 -5.09 -8.01 11.25
CA LEU A 168 -5.15 -7.09 12.38
C LEU A 168 -4.19 -7.47 13.51
N LEU A 169 -4.10 -8.75 13.86
CA LEU A 169 -3.30 -9.19 15.01
C LEU A 169 -1.83 -9.49 14.69
N LYS A 170 -1.47 -9.70 13.41
CA LYS A 170 -0.08 -10.02 13.05
C LYS A 170 0.53 -9.03 12.06
N THR A 171 -0.13 -8.83 10.93
CA THR A 171 0.43 -8.01 9.85
C THR A 171 0.54 -6.54 10.27
N ILE A 172 -0.50 -5.98 10.90
CA ILE A 172 -0.47 -4.60 11.40
C ILE A 172 0.63 -4.41 12.47
N PRO A 173 0.67 -5.20 13.56
CA PRO A 173 1.67 -5.02 14.62
C PRO A 173 3.10 -5.32 14.20
N PHE A 174 3.34 -6.41 13.47
CA PHE A 174 4.70 -6.89 13.23
C PHE A 174 5.31 -6.44 11.90
N PHE A 175 4.49 -6.04 10.93
CA PHE A 175 4.98 -5.54 9.65
C PHE A 175 4.71 -4.05 9.50
N TRP A 176 3.43 -3.63 9.56
CA TRP A 176 3.08 -2.26 9.18
C TRP A 176 3.51 -1.21 10.19
N ILE A 177 3.37 -1.44 11.50
CA ILE A 177 3.80 -0.46 12.51
C ILE A 177 5.32 -0.22 12.44
N PRO A 178 6.19 -1.26 12.45
CA PRO A 178 7.62 -1.05 12.28
C PRO A 178 7.99 -0.43 10.93
N ALA A 179 7.42 -0.92 9.84
CA ALA A 179 7.76 -0.44 8.50
C ALA A 179 7.33 1.03 8.29
N HIS A 180 6.10 1.39 8.70
CA HIS A 180 5.64 2.78 8.61
C HIS A 180 6.39 3.70 9.58
N THR A 181 6.90 3.21 10.71
CA THR A 181 7.78 4.01 11.58
C THR A 181 9.02 4.46 10.82
N ILE A 182 9.68 3.54 10.10
CA ILE A 182 10.83 3.86 9.24
C ILE A 182 10.42 4.83 8.13
N VAL A 183 9.25 4.62 7.51
CA VAL A 183 8.73 5.53 6.48
C VAL A 183 8.52 6.93 7.03
N PHE A 184 7.94 7.11 8.21
CA PHE A 184 7.73 8.45 8.79
C PHE A 184 9.04 9.16 9.17
N MET A 185 10.13 8.41 9.37
CA MET A 185 11.48 8.99 9.50
C MET A 185 12.06 9.50 8.18
N MET A 186 11.51 9.08 7.04
CA MET A 186 11.94 9.58 5.72
C MET A 186 11.38 10.98 5.45
N PRO A 187 12.04 11.76 4.56
CA PRO A 187 11.47 12.98 4.02
C PRO A 187 10.09 12.77 3.39
N ASP A 188 9.19 13.72 3.61
CA ASP A 188 7.76 13.67 3.25
C ASP A 188 7.52 13.26 1.79
N VAL A 189 8.33 13.79 0.86
CA VAL A 189 8.25 13.52 -0.58
C VAL A 189 8.46 12.04 -0.94
N TYR A 190 9.15 11.27 -0.09
CA TYR A 190 9.44 9.85 -0.33
C TYR A 190 8.50 8.89 0.43
N ARG A 191 7.76 9.37 1.42
CA ARG A 191 6.95 8.51 2.29
C ARG A 191 5.94 7.65 1.53
N ILE A 192 5.24 8.28 0.60
CA ILE A 192 4.16 7.63 -0.17
C ILE A 192 4.70 6.59 -1.15
N ILE A 193 5.85 6.84 -1.79
CA ILE A 193 6.45 5.85 -2.68
C ILE A 193 7.07 4.69 -1.88
N ALA A 194 7.66 4.96 -0.72
CA ALA A 194 8.14 3.93 0.18
C ALA A 194 6.99 3.03 0.68
N ALA A 195 5.85 3.61 1.08
CA ALA A 195 4.66 2.86 1.44
C ALA A 195 4.15 1.98 0.29
N ALA A 196 4.14 2.49 -0.95
CA ALA A 196 3.75 1.71 -2.12
C ALA A 196 4.73 0.53 -2.40
N PHE A 197 6.03 0.71 -2.16
CA PHE A 197 7.00 -0.40 -2.19
C PHE A 197 6.77 -1.42 -1.07
N LEU A 198 6.41 -0.98 0.14
CA LEU A 198 6.08 -1.88 1.25
C LEU A 198 4.88 -2.77 0.92
N SER A 199 3.86 -2.25 0.22
CA SER A 199 2.73 -3.06 -0.28
C SER A 199 3.19 -4.18 -1.20
N MET A 200 4.13 -3.89 -2.12
CA MET A 200 4.74 -4.91 -2.98
C MET A 200 5.56 -5.93 -2.17
N ALA A 201 6.36 -5.46 -1.22
CA ALA A 201 7.20 -6.31 -0.38
C ALA A 201 6.37 -7.27 0.47
N LEU A 202 5.31 -6.78 1.14
CA LEU A 202 4.41 -7.63 1.92
C LEU A 202 3.74 -8.70 1.05
N GLY A 203 3.23 -8.31 -0.13
CA GLY A 203 2.64 -9.25 -1.08
C GLY A 203 3.60 -10.38 -1.45
N GLY A 204 4.87 -10.04 -1.72
CA GLY A 204 5.94 -11.00 -1.97
C GLY A 204 6.22 -11.93 -0.79
N ILE A 205 6.36 -11.38 0.42
CA ILE A 205 6.61 -12.14 1.65
C ILE A 205 5.48 -13.16 1.90
N LEU A 206 4.22 -12.71 1.85
CA LEU A 206 3.06 -13.57 2.07
C LEU A 206 2.91 -14.63 0.99
N ALA A 207 3.19 -14.27 -0.27
CA ALA A 207 3.15 -15.23 -1.36
C ALA A 207 4.22 -16.31 -1.21
N PHE A 208 5.42 -15.95 -0.74
CA PHE A 208 6.49 -16.91 -0.47
C PHE A 208 6.15 -17.82 0.71
N ALA A 209 5.64 -17.25 1.80
CA ALA A 209 5.23 -18.02 2.98
C ALA A 209 4.12 -19.03 2.67
N ALA A 210 3.19 -18.70 1.76
CA ALA A 210 2.11 -19.58 1.34
C ALA A 210 2.49 -20.58 0.23
N ALA A 211 3.65 -20.41 -0.41
CA ALA A 211 4.13 -21.31 -1.48
C ALA A 211 5.01 -22.46 -0.94
N LYS A 212 5.22 -22.50 0.39
CA LYS A 212 5.93 -23.55 1.11
C LYS A 212 4.92 -24.51 1.73
#